data_AF-A0A1G7FUL7-F1
#
_entry.id   AF-A0A1G7FUL7-F1
#
_cell.length_a   1.000
_cell.length_b   1.000
_cell.length_c   1.000
_cell.angle_alpha   90.00
_cell.angle_beta   90.00
_cell.angle_gamma   90.00
#
_symmetry.space_group_name_H-M   'P 1'
#
loop_
_entity.id
_entity.type
_entity.pdbx_description
1 polymer ?
#
loop_
_entity_poly.entity_id
_entity_poly.type
_entity_poly.pdbx_seq_one_letter_code
_entity_poly.pdbx_strand_id
1 'polypeptide(L)'
;MKELIELLSKDIQVHEAGTGSLYVEYKGKKVRVADHEPNHTMKRMRGYADLEIYTKDACNTTLKTEIDVVEDIADFFEIEITNETLLKKSEENLQYKIDQSKMTASFEETMAKIQNTREEKIANLKPFVIENLDKIKEIINEAEVYSDSASNGTKRRKKRRNYFFNKMKEVFSIEVELSDVNDVIKAI
;
A
#
# COMPACT_ATOMS: atom_id res chain seq x y z
N MET A 1 -16.52 -6.62 18.61
CA MET A 1 -15.30 -7.25 19.18
C MET A 1 -15.51 -7.96 20.53
N LYS A 2 -15.87 -7.27 21.64
CA LYS A 2 -16.04 -7.88 22.97
C LYS A 2 -16.91 -9.14 22.98
N GLU A 3 -18.11 -9.05 22.41
CA GLU A 3 -19.06 -10.18 22.34
C GLU A 3 -18.47 -11.38 21.60
N LEU A 4 -17.65 -11.15 20.57
CA LEU A 4 -16.99 -12.24 19.82
C LEU A 4 -15.91 -12.94 20.66
N ILE A 5 -15.17 -12.18 21.47
CA ILE A 5 -14.17 -12.75 22.39
C ILE A 5 -14.85 -13.58 23.48
N GLU A 6 -16.00 -13.13 24.00
CA GLU A 6 -16.79 -13.87 25.00
C GLU A 6 -17.34 -15.21 24.46
N LEU A 7 -17.45 -15.36 23.12
CA LEU A 7 -17.83 -16.63 22.50
C LEU A 7 -16.70 -17.70 22.50
N LEU A 8 -15.44 -17.32 22.78
CA LEU A 8 -14.32 -18.27 22.82
C LEU A 8 -14.41 -19.23 24.02
N SER A 9 -14.79 -18.72 25.19
CA SER A 9 -14.94 -19.51 26.40
C SER A 9 -15.77 -18.75 27.44
N LYS A 10 -16.57 -19.48 28.21
CA LYS A 10 -17.35 -18.90 29.32
C LYS A 10 -16.47 -18.41 30.48
N ASP A 11 -15.25 -18.91 30.59
CA ASP A 11 -14.32 -18.53 31.66
C ASP A 11 -13.42 -17.36 31.28
N ILE A 12 -13.51 -16.86 30.05
CA ILE A 12 -12.85 -15.61 29.64
C ILE A 12 -13.55 -14.44 30.33
N GLN A 13 -12.76 -13.53 30.90
CA GLN A 13 -13.23 -12.27 31.42
C GLN A 13 -12.81 -11.15 30.47
N VAL A 14 -13.78 -10.36 29.98
CA VAL A 14 -13.52 -9.19 29.14
C VAL A 14 -13.95 -7.92 29.85
N HIS A 15 -13.00 -7.01 30.04
CA HIS A 15 -13.23 -5.68 30.58
C HIS A 15 -12.93 -4.61 29.53
N GLU A 16 -13.88 -3.73 29.27
CA GLU A 16 -13.70 -2.58 28.39
C GLU A 16 -13.40 -1.33 29.22
N ALA A 17 -12.26 -0.71 28.97
CA ALA A 17 -11.92 0.56 29.58
C ALA A 17 -12.59 1.72 28.85
N GLY A 18 -12.79 2.84 29.54
CA GLY A 18 -13.38 4.05 28.95
C GLY A 18 -12.60 4.65 27.76
N THR A 19 -11.36 4.19 27.51
CA THR A 19 -10.56 4.53 26.34
C THR A 19 -10.88 3.69 25.11
N GLY A 20 -11.82 2.74 25.19
CA GLY A 20 -12.12 1.77 24.13
C GLY A 20 -11.12 0.61 24.05
N SER A 21 -10.15 0.52 24.96
CA SER A 21 -9.26 -0.65 25.06
C SER A 21 -9.97 -1.81 25.74
N LEU A 22 -9.78 -3.03 25.24
CA LEU A 22 -10.27 -4.25 25.86
C LEU A 22 -9.14 -4.92 26.65
N TYR A 23 -9.47 -5.44 27.82
CA TYR A 23 -8.61 -6.28 28.64
C TYR A 23 -9.27 -7.63 28.77
N VAL A 24 -8.57 -8.67 28.31
CA VAL A 24 -9.07 -10.04 28.27
C VAL A 24 -8.22 -10.88 29.20
N GLU A 25 -8.84 -11.61 30.10
CA GLU A 25 -8.15 -12.45 31.07
C GLU A 25 -8.69 -13.89 31.02
N TYR A 26 -7.77 -14.85 30.97
CA TYR A 26 -8.08 -16.27 30.99
C TYR A 26 -6.95 -17.03 31.67
N LYS A 27 -7.29 -17.89 32.65
CA LYS A 27 -6.33 -18.70 33.42
C LYS A 27 -5.14 -17.87 33.96
N GLY A 28 -5.38 -16.63 34.39
CA GLY A 28 -4.37 -15.73 34.94
C GLY A 28 -3.45 -15.05 33.93
N LYS A 29 -3.58 -15.35 32.63
CA LYS A 29 -2.92 -14.62 31.54
C LYS A 29 -3.80 -13.44 31.09
N LYS A 30 -3.20 -12.31 30.72
CA LYS A 30 -3.88 -11.06 30.35
C LYS A 30 -3.47 -10.59 28.96
N VAL A 31 -4.45 -10.26 28.13
CA VAL A 31 -4.27 -9.64 26.81
C VAL A 31 -4.89 -8.25 26.84
N ARG A 32 -4.21 -7.26 26.27
CA ARG A 32 -4.78 -5.93 26.00
C ARG A 32 -4.97 -5.76 24.50
N VAL A 33 -6.17 -5.38 24.09
CA VAL A 33 -6.49 -4.95 22.72
C VAL A 33 -6.74 -3.45 22.71
N ALA A 34 -6.08 -2.72 21.81
CA ALA A 34 -6.29 -1.29 21.67
C ALA A 34 -6.03 -0.81 20.24
N ASP A 35 -6.57 0.35 19.87
CA ASP A 35 -6.24 1.02 18.60
C ASP A 35 -5.10 2.04 18.73
N HIS A 36 -4.47 2.10 19.90
CA HIS A 36 -3.40 3.05 20.21
C HIS A 36 -2.39 2.47 21.20
N GLU A 37 -1.15 2.92 21.05
CA GLU A 37 -0.08 2.69 22.01
C GLU A 37 -0.45 3.21 23.40
N PRO A 38 -0.06 2.48 24.46
CA PRO A 38 -0.38 2.89 25.80
C PRO A 38 0.42 4.12 26.22
N ASN A 39 -0.24 5.00 26.96
CA ASN A 39 0.47 6.08 27.63
C ASN A 39 1.47 5.48 28.64
N HIS A 40 2.76 5.69 28.40
CA HIS A 40 3.85 5.19 29.25
C HIS A 40 3.67 5.57 30.74
N THR A 41 3.04 6.71 31.03
CA THR A 41 2.79 7.17 32.40
C THR A 41 1.71 6.36 33.14
N MET A 42 0.82 5.67 32.41
CA MET A 42 -0.26 4.85 32.98
C MET A 42 0.14 3.40 33.24
N LYS A 43 1.40 3.02 33.00
CA LYS A 43 1.88 1.63 33.17
C LYS A 43 1.63 1.08 34.58
N ARG A 44 1.64 1.92 35.62
CA ARG A 44 1.35 1.51 37.00
C ARG A 44 -0.13 1.25 37.29
N MET A 45 -1.05 1.94 36.63
CA MET A 45 -2.49 1.80 36.86
C MET A 45 -3.12 0.70 36.00
N ARG A 46 -2.66 0.53 34.76
CA ARG A 46 -3.24 -0.46 33.82
C ARG A 46 -2.81 -1.91 34.07
N GLY A 47 -1.78 -2.12 34.89
CA GLY A 47 -1.14 -3.41 35.07
C GLY A 47 -0.25 -3.82 33.89
N TYR A 48 0.26 -5.05 33.94
CA TYR A 48 1.02 -5.68 32.85
C TYR A 48 0.08 -6.59 32.05
N ALA A 49 0.17 -6.50 30.72
CA ALA A 49 -0.46 -7.47 29.82
C ALA A 49 0.63 -8.40 29.30
N ASP A 50 0.34 -9.69 29.23
CA ASP A 50 1.23 -10.70 28.67
C ASP A 50 1.30 -10.60 27.14
N LEU A 51 0.24 -10.08 26.51
CA LEU A 51 0.18 -9.77 25.09
C LEU A 51 -0.55 -8.43 24.86
N GLU A 52 -0.01 -7.61 23.96
CA GLU A 52 -0.65 -6.40 23.47
C GLU A 52 -0.97 -6.53 21.99
N ILE A 53 -2.24 -6.36 21.63
CA ILE A 53 -2.75 -6.42 20.26
C ILE A 53 -3.18 -5.02 19.84
N TYR A 54 -2.60 -4.53 18.75
CA TYR A 54 -2.95 -3.25 18.16
C TYR A 54 -3.84 -3.42 16.94
N THR A 55 -5.01 -2.79 16.95
CA THR A 55 -5.99 -2.90 15.85
C THR A 55 -5.74 -1.87 14.75
N LYS A 56 -4.98 -0.81 15.05
CA LYS A 56 -4.59 0.24 14.11
C LYS A 56 -3.14 0.66 14.30
N ASP A 57 -2.57 1.24 13.25
CA ASP A 57 -1.27 1.90 13.31
C ASP A 57 -1.37 3.38 13.74
N ALA A 58 -0.22 4.06 13.84
CA ALA A 58 -0.13 5.48 14.19
C ALA A 58 -0.82 6.41 13.17
N CYS A 59 -1.08 5.92 11.95
CA CYS A 59 -1.79 6.62 10.88
C CYS A 59 -3.30 6.28 10.87
N ASN A 60 -3.80 5.58 11.90
CA ASN A 60 -5.19 5.13 12.02
C ASN A 60 -5.63 4.17 10.89
N THR A 61 -4.67 3.50 10.26
CA THR A 61 -4.93 2.41 9.31
C THR A 61 -5.18 1.12 10.07
N THR A 62 -6.25 0.41 9.72
CA THR A 62 -6.63 -0.86 10.35
C THR A 62 -5.57 -1.92 10.06
N LEU A 63 -4.96 -2.45 11.13
CA LEU A 63 -3.99 -3.54 11.08
C LEU A 63 -4.66 -4.91 11.23
N LYS A 64 -5.70 -4.99 12.05
CA LYS A 64 -6.39 -6.22 12.41
C LYS A 64 -7.90 -5.99 12.44
N THR A 65 -8.63 -6.86 11.77
CA THR A 65 -10.09 -6.97 11.88
C THR A 65 -10.47 -7.52 13.27
N GLU A 66 -11.75 -7.45 13.61
CA GLU A 66 -12.22 -8.06 14.86
C GLU A 66 -11.97 -9.57 14.94
N ILE A 67 -11.99 -10.25 13.79
CA ILE A 67 -11.77 -11.70 13.72
C ILE A 67 -10.29 -12.02 13.90
N ASP A 68 -9.39 -11.22 13.32
CA ASP A 68 -7.94 -11.37 13.54
C ASP A 68 -7.60 -11.27 15.03
N VAL A 69 -8.24 -10.32 15.74
CA VAL A 69 -8.06 -10.17 17.18
C VAL A 69 -8.56 -11.39 17.95
N VAL A 70 -9.72 -11.94 17.57
CA VAL A 70 -10.28 -13.14 18.21
C VAL A 70 -9.38 -14.34 17.98
N GLU A 71 -8.86 -14.53 16.77
CA GLU A 71 -7.90 -15.58 16.41
C GLU A 71 -6.60 -15.44 17.23
N ASP A 72 -6.00 -14.26 17.29
CA ASP A 72 -4.79 -14.01 18.09
C ASP A 72 -5.00 -14.32 19.58
N ILE A 73 -6.16 -13.96 20.13
CA ILE A 73 -6.52 -14.24 21.53
C ILE A 73 -6.70 -15.73 21.76
N ALA A 74 -7.39 -16.42 20.85
CA ALA A 74 -7.60 -17.86 20.91
C ALA A 74 -6.26 -18.60 20.89
N ASP A 75 -5.37 -18.22 19.96
CA ASP A 75 -4.03 -18.78 19.84
C ASP A 75 -3.20 -18.53 21.11
N PHE A 76 -3.19 -17.31 21.63
CA PHE A 76 -2.43 -16.95 22.82
C PHE A 76 -2.87 -17.70 24.10
N PHE A 77 -4.18 -17.92 24.23
CA PHE A 77 -4.75 -18.67 25.35
C PHE A 77 -4.84 -20.18 25.09
N GLU A 78 -4.44 -20.65 23.92
CA GLU A 78 -4.53 -22.05 23.50
C GLU A 78 -5.98 -22.57 23.59
N ILE A 79 -6.93 -21.76 23.14
CA ILE A 79 -8.36 -22.09 23.11
C ILE A 79 -8.74 -22.47 21.69
N GLU A 80 -9.27 -23.69 21.53
CA GLU A 80 -9.86 -24.12 20.27
C GLU A 80 -11.19 -23.38 20.01
N ILE A 81 -11.30 -22.75 18.85
CA ILE A 81 -12.54 -22.08 18.42
C ILE A 81 -13.55 -23.15 18.01
N THR A 82 -14.52 -23.42 18.89
CA THR A 82 -15.58 -24.42 18.64
C THR A 82 -16.94 -23.80 18.31
N ASN A 83 -17.09 -22.48 18.51
CA ASN A 83 -18.34 -21.79 18.24
C ASN A 83 -18.58 -21.67 16.72
N GLU A 84 -19.70 -22.20 16.23
CA GLU A 84 -20.05 -22.21 14.79
C GLU A 84 -20.05 -20.82 14.15
N THR A 85 -20.47 -19.78 14.89
CA THR A 85 -20.49 -18.41 14.37
C THR A 85 -19.08 -17.86 14.19
N LEU A 86 -18.18 -18.15 15.14
CA LEU A 86 -16.78 -17.75 15.03
C LEU A 86 -16.05 -18.52 13.93
N LEU A 87 -16.29 -19.82 13.82
CA LEU A 87 -15.71 -20.65 12.76
C LEU A 87 -16.07 -20.11 11.38
N LYS A 88 -17.36 -19.87 11.12
CA LYS A 88 -17.81 -19.29 9.85
C LYS A 88 -17.14 -17.94 9.56
N LYS A 89 -17.06 -17.06 10.56
CA LYS A 89 -16.42 -15.74 10.41
C LYS A 89 -14.91 -15.85 10.17
N SER A 90 -14.24 -16.82 10.79
CA SER A 90 -12.82 -17.12 10.58
C SER A 90 -12.57 -17.63 9.15
N GLU A 91 -13.40 -18.54 8.65
CA GLU A 91 -13.34 -19.02 7.27
C GLU A 91 -13.54 -17.89 6.25
N GLU A 92 -14.54 -17.03 6.47
CA GLU A 92 -14.79 -15.84 5.64
C GLU A 92 -13.59 -14.88 5.66
N ASN A 93 -12.99 -14.64 6.83
CA ASN A 93 -11.81 -13.79 6.99
C ASN A 93 -10.57 -14.39 6.29
N LEU A 94 -10.36 -15.70 6.40
CA LEU A 94 -9.28 -16.40 5.70
C LEU A 94 -9.44 -16.29 4.19
N GLN A 95 -10.65 -16.54 3.67
CA GLN A 95 -10.94 -16.42 2.25
C GLN A 95 -10.68 -14.99 1.74
N TYR A 96 -11.10 -13.98 2.51
CA TYR A 96 -10.83 -12.58 2.21
C TYR A 96 -9.32 -12.28 2.10
N LYS A 97 -8.51 -12.75 3.06
CA LYS A 97 -7.04 -12.60 3.02
C LYS A 97 -6.41 -13.30 1.82
N ILE A 98 -6.88 -14.50 1.48
CA ILE A 98 -6.42 -15.25 0.31
C ILE A 98 -6.73 -14.46 -0.98
N ASP A 99 -7.92 -13.90 -1.10
CA ASP A 99 -8.32 -13.16 -2.30
C ASP A 99 -7.57 -11.83 -2.43
N GLN A 100 -7.34 -11.13 -1.31
CA GLN A 100 -6.44 -9.97 -1.31
C GLN A 100 -5.02 -10.33 -1.76
N SER A 101 -4.45 -11.43 -1.23
CA SER A 101 -3.11 -11.87 -1.61
C SER A 101 -3.01 -12.18 -3.11
N LYS A 102 -4.02 -12.84 -3.69
CA LYS A 102 -4.09 -13.09 -5.14
C LYS A 102 -4.17 -11.80 -5.95
N MET A 103 -4.97 -10.82 -5.50
CA MET A 103 -5.06 -9.52 -6.17
C MET A 103 -3.72 -8.78 -6.13
N THR A 104 -3.06 -8.76 -4.97
CA THR A 104 -1.74 -8.13 -4.81
C THR A 104 -0.70 -8.80 -5.70
N ALA A 105 -0.62 -10.13 -5.72
CA ALA A 105 0.30 -10.87 -6.59
C ALA A 105 0.06 -10.58 -8.08
N SER A 106 -1.21 -10.56 -8.52
CA SER A 106 -1.57 -10.22 -9.90
C SER A 106 -1.18 -8.77 -10.26
N PHE A 107 -1.35 -7.84 -9.32
CA PHE A 107 -0.93 -6.45 -9.49
C PHE A 107 0.59 -6.34 -9.60
N GLU A 108 1.36 -7.02 -8.74
CA GLU A 108 2.82 -7.06 -8.79
C GLU A 108 3.33 -7.63 -10.12
N GLU A 109 2.76 -8.73 -10.60
CA GLU A 109 3.09 -9.30 -11.91
C GLU A 109 2.81 -8.33 -13.05
N THR A 110 1.69 -7.61 -12.98
CA THR A 110 1.31 -6.62 -13.99
C THR A 110 2.29 -5.43 -13.97
N MET A 111 2.64 -4.94 -12.79
CA MET A 111 3.61 -3.86 -12.62
C MET A 111 5.00 -4.26 -13.10
N ALA A 112 5.43 -5.50 -12.83
CA ALA A 112 6.70 -6.04 -13.33
C ALA A 112 6.71 -6.11 -14.86
N LYS A 113 5.62 -6.56 -15.49
CA LYS A 113 5.49 -6.57 -16.96
C LYS A 113 5.57 -5.17 -17.56
N ILE A 114 4.88 -4.20 -16.95
CA ILE A 114 4.92 -2.79 -17.39
C ILE A 114 6.33 -2.23 -17.26
N GLN A 115 7.00 -2.50 -16.15
CA GLN A 115 8.37 -2.03 -15.90
C GLN A 115 9.35 -2.65 -16.91
N ASN A 116 9.30 -3.96 -17.12
CA ASN A 116 10.14 -4.63 -18.12
C ASN A 116 9.92 -4.08 -19.53
N THR A 117 8.66 -3.88 -19.94
CA THR A 117 8.32 -3.31 -21.25
C THR A 117 8.89 -1.89 -21.40
N ARG A 118 8.85 -1.10 -20.33
CA ARG A 118 9.42 0.26 -20.30
C ARG A 118 10.96 0.22 -20.39
N GLU A 119 11.60 -0.69 -19.68
CA GLU A 119 13.05 -0.87 -19.72
C GLU A 119 13.54 -1.32 -21.10
N GLU A 120 12.85 -2.27 -21.73
CA GLU A 120 13.13 -2.69 -23.11
C GLU A 120 12.96 -1.53 -24.09
N LYS A 121 11.89 -0.73 -23.96
CA LYS A 121 11.66 0.46 -24.78
C LYS A 121 12.79 1.47 -24.62
N ILE A 122 13.22 1.76 -23.39
CA ILE A 122 14.33 2.67 -23.09
C ILE A 122 15.64 2.13 -23.65
N ALA A 123 15.93 0.83 -23.49
CA ALA A 123 17.13 0.20 -24.00
C ALA A 123 17.21 0.28 -25.54
N ASN A 124 16.09 0.05 -26.23
CA ASN A 124 16.00 0.16 -27.69
C ASN A 124 16.13 1.61 -28.18
N LEU A 125 15.63 2.59 -27.41
CA LEU A 125 15.70 4.01 -27.75
C LEU A 125 17.08 4.62 -27.47
N LYS A 126 17.85 4.06 -26.53
CA LYS A 126 19.13 4.60 -26.07
C LYS A 126 20.17 4.84 -27.18
N PRO A 127 20.45 3.89 -28.10
CA PRO A 127 21.42 4.10 -29.18
C PRO A 127 21.03 5.28 -30.08
N PHE A 128 19.75 5.36 -30.46
CA PHE A 128 19.23 6.43 -31.30
C PHE A 128 19.37 7.81 -30.63
N VAL A 129 19.06 7.91 -29.34
CA VAL A 129 19.17 9.16 -28.58
C VAL A 129 20.62 9.60 -28.44
N ILE A 130 21.56 8.66 -28.21
CA ILE A 130 22.99 8.96 -28.13
C ILE A 130 23.50 9.52 -29.46
N GLU A 131 23.13 8.87 -30.58
CA GLU A 131 23.55 9.29 -31.92
C GLU A 131 23.00 10.68 -32.31
N ASN A 132 21.79 11.03 -31.85
CA ASN A 132 21.09 12.25 -32.25
C ASN A 132 20.96 13.28 -31.12
N LEU A 133 21.78 13.18 -30.07
CA LEU A 133 21.58 13.87 -28.80
C LEU A 133 21.42 15.38 -28.93
N ASP A 134 22.29 16.03 -29.70
CA ASP A 134 22.28 17.49 -29.85
C ASP A 134 21.02 17.99 -30.54
N LYS A 135 20.59 17.30 -31.61
CA LYS A 135 19.37 17.66 -32.34
C LYS A 135 18.12 17.39 -31.51
N ILE A 136 18.12 16.32 -30.71
CA ILE A 136 17.02 16.02 -29.78
C ILE A 136 16.93 17.10 -28.70
N LYS A 137 18.05 17.55 -28.12
CA LYS A 137 18.06 18.64 -27.14
C LYS A 137 17.55 19.96 -27.71
N GLU A 138 17.89 20.26 -28.96
CA GLU A 138 17.35 21.42 -29.68
C GLU A 138 15.81 21.34 -29.78
N ILE A 139 15.27 20.20 -30.23
CA ILE A 139 13.82 19.98 -30.34
C ILE A 139 13.13 20.07 -28.96
N ILE A 140 13.77 19.57 -27.89
CA ILE A 140 13.25 19.70 -26.52
C ILE A 140 13.17 21.17 -26.12
N ASN A 141 14.21 21.96 -26.37
CA ASN A 141 14.22 23.39 -26.07
C ASN A 141 13.18 24.16 -26.87
N GLU A 142 13.04 23.87 -28.17
CA GLU A 142 11.97 24.44 -29.01
C GLU A 142 10.58 24.12 -28.44
N ALA A 143 10.37 22.88 -27.98
CA ALA A 143 9.11 22.45 -27.38
C ALA A 143 8.79 23.20 -26.09
N GLU A 144 9.80 23.47 -25.25
CA GLU A 144 9.65 24.28 -24.03
C GLU A 144 9.21 25.71 -24.38
N VAL A 145 9.98 26.40 -25.23
CA VAL A 145 9.70 27.78 -25.68
C VAL A 145 8.32 27.87 -26.34
N TYR A 146 7.99 26.92 -27.21
CA TYR A 146 6.68 26.87 -27.87
C TYR A 146 5.54 26.71 -26.85
N SER A 147 5.77 26.01 -25.74
CA SER A 147 4.75 25.74 -24.75
C SER A 147 4.44 26.92 -23.84
N ASP A 148 5.39 27.83 -23.63
CA ASP A 148 5.30 28.93 -22.66
C ASP A 148 4.14 29.90 -22.90
N SER A 149 3.68 29.99 -24.14
CA SER A 149 2.52 30.81 -24.52
C SER A 149 1.18 30.31 -23.93
N ALA A 150 1.15 29.16 -23.24
CA ALA A 150 -0.08 28.59 -22.72
C ALA A 150 -0.46 29.11 -21.32
N SER A 151 -1.77 29.28 -21.10
CA SER A 151 -2.32 29.98 -19.94
C SER A 151 -2.10 29.32 -18.57
N ASN A 152 -1.74 28.04 -18.52
CA ASN A 152 -1.49 27.32 -17.27
C ASN A 152 -0.56 26.10 -17.47
N GLY A 153 -0.05 25.54 -16.37
CA GLY A 153 0.92 24.45 -16.39
C GLY A 153 0.43 23.17 -17.08
N THR A 154 -0.85 22.81 -16.94
CA THR A 154 -1.41 21.62 -17.60
C THR A 154 -1.45 21.80 -19.12
N LYS A 155 -1.88 22.97 -19.60
CA LYS A 155 -1.88 23.31 -21.03
C LYS A 155 -0.45 23.40 -21.58
N ARG A 156 0.49 24.00 -20.82
CA ARG A 156 1.92 24.03 -21.17
C ARG A 156 2.48 22.63 -21.39
N ARG A 157 2.32 21.73 -20.42
CA ARG A 157 2.78 20.32 -20.53
C ARG A 157 2.18 19.60 -21.73
N LYS A 158 0.87 19.76 -21.99
CA LYS A 158 0.22 19.14 -23.16
C LYS A 158 0.78 19.68 -24.47
N LYS A 159 0.91 21.02 -24.58
CA LYS A 159 1.44 21.70 -25.77
C LYS A 159 2.88 21.28 -26.07
N ARG A 160 3.72 21.22 -25.04
CA ARG A 160 5.11 20.75 -25.12
C ARG A 160 5.21 19.31 -25.65
N ARG A 161 4.48 18.37 -25.04
CA ARG A 161 4.50 16.95 -25.46
C ARG A 161 4.06 16.78 -26.92
N ASN A 162 2.99 17.46 -27.32
CA ASN A 162 2.49 17.37 -28.69
C ASN A 162 3.46 17.97 -29.71
N TYR A 163 4.07 19.12 -29.38
CA TYR A 163 5.07 19.73 -30.24
C TYR A 163 6.27 18.80 -30.44
N PHE A 164 6.82 18.28 -29.34
CA PHE A 164 7.93 17.33 -29.37
C PHE A 164 7.60 16.11 -30.21
N PHE A 165 6.46 15.46 -29.95
CA PHE A 165 6.02 14.27 -30.70
C PHE A 165 5.96 14.54 -32.21
N ASN A 166 5.32 15.64 -32.61
CA ASN A 166 5.19 16.00 -34.02
C ASN A 166 6.55 16.29 -34.66
N LYS A 167 7.46 16.97 -33.95
CA LYS A 167 8.80 17.26 -34.45
C LYS A 167 9.68 16.01 -34.56
N MET A 168 9.59 15.08 -33.61
CA MET A 168 10.28 13.79 -33.72
C MET A 168 9.80 12.99 -34.93
N LYS A 169 8.49 13.00 -35.19
CA LYS A 169 7.92 12.36 -36.38
C LYS A 169 8.33 13.04 -37.68
N GLU A 170 8.40 14.37 -37.70
CA GLU A 170 8.82 15.16 -38.88
C GLU A 170 10.30 14.97 -39.20
N VAL A 171 11.18 15.08 -38.20
CA VAL A 171 12.64 15.12 -38.40
C VAL A 171 13.23 13.72 -38.52
N PHE A 172 12.72 12.78 -37.73
CA PHE A 172 13.32 11.44 -37.60
C PHE A 172 12.39 10.31 -38.05
N SER A 173 11.14 10.61 -38.45
CA SER A 173 10.14 9.59 -38.83
C SER A 173 9.88 8.54 -37.74
N ILE A 174 10.04 8.91 -36.46
CA ILE A 174 9.76 8.05 -35.32
C ILE A 174 8.67 8.61 -34.42
N GLU A 175 7.93 7.71 -33.78
CA GLU A 175 6.89 8.04 -32.80
C GLU A 175 7.41 7.74 -31.40
N VAL A 176 7.85 8.78 -30.68
CA VAL A 176 8.42 8.65 -29.33
C VAL A 176 7.85 9.69 -28.39
N GLU A 177 7.69 9.34 -27.12
CA GLU A 177 7.24 10.28 -26.11
C GLU A 177 8.41 11.07 -25.53
N LEU A 178 8.13 12.33 -25.15
CA LEU A 178 9.07 13.19 -24.45
C LEU A 178 9.53 12.58 -23.12
N SER A 179 8.68 11.82 -22.43
CA SER A 179 9.01 11.11 -21.18
C SER A 179 10.14 10.12 -21.39
N ASP A 180 10.00 9.22 -22.37
CA ASP A 180 10.96 8.16 -22.65
C ASP A 180 12.33 8.71 -23.03
N VAL A 181 12.34 9.74 -23.88
CA VAL A 181 13.58 10.41 -24.31
C VAL A 181 14.28 11.11 -23.13
N ASN A 182 13.53 11.77 -22.26
CA ASN A 182 14.11 12.38 -21.06
C ASN A 182 14.68 11.35 -20.09
N ASP A 183 14.03 10.20 -19.94
CA ASP A 183 14.53 9.12 -19.10
C ASP A 183 15.84 8.54 -19.66
N VAL A 184 15.93 8.37 -20.98
CA VAL A 184 17.18 7.99 -21.65
C VAL A 184 18.27 9.03 -21.43
N ILE A 185 17.98 10.31 -21.62
CA ILE A 185 18.95 11.41 -21.44
C ILE A 185 19.49 11.46 -20.01
N LYS A 186 18.64 11.20 -18.99
CA LYS A 186 19.08 11.13 -17.59
C LYS A 186 19.97 9.92 -17.26
N ALA A 187 19.89 8.87 -18.08
CA ALA A 187 20.61 7.60 -17.89
C ALA A 187 21.89 7.48 -18.74
N ILE A 188 22.27 8.55 -19.44
CA ILE A 188 23.54 8.73 -20.16
C ILE A 188 24.45 9.59 -19.28
#